data_AF-A0A2N7S640-F1
#
_entry.id   AF-A0A2N7S640-F1
#
_cell.length_a   1.000
_cell.length_b   1.000
_cell.length_c   1.000
_cell.angle_alpha   90.00
_cell.angle_beta   90.00
_cell.angle_gamma   90.00
#
_symmetry.space_group_name_H-M   'P 1'
#
loop_
_entity.id
_entity.type
_entity.pdbx_description
1 polymer ?
#
loop_
_entity_poly.entity_id
_entity_poly.type
_entity_poly.pdbx_seq_one_letter_code
_entity_poly.pdbx_strand_id
1 'polypeptide(L)'
;MDPLVITAAGVVVVLAGLAGWLLAKAWPALRKFAWFVDDMTGEPARPGVPARPGISERLAALEKSNKELTTHMQSVRHHVQNDHETNLRDDVDGIRDRLEEHVEASAPQLEMLATLYKEWGQGAGKKSRPLDPKTPNEEEK
;
A
#
# COMPACT_ATOMS: atom_id res chain seq x y z
N MET A 1 36.35 26.59 -71.00
CA MET A 1 35.83 26.01 -69.75
C MET A 1 36.49 24.67 -69.59
N ASP A 2 37.19 24.46 -68.48
CA ASP A 2 37.96 23.22 -68.28
C ASP A 2 37.00 22.03 -68.13
N PRO A 3 37.25 20.91 -68.82
CA PRO A 3 36.36 19.75 -68.81
C PRO A 3 36.16 19.16 -67.40
N LEU A 4 37.15 19.35 -66.52
CA LEU A 4 37.09 18.99 -65.10
C LEU A 4 36.06 19.81 -64.30
N VAL A 5 35.88 21.09 -64.64
CA VAL A 5 34.91 21.96 -63.94
C VAL A 5 33.48 21.58 -64.32
N ILE A 6 33.26 21.20 -65.58
CA ILE A 6 31.95 20.78 -66.09
C ILE A 6 31.54 19.43 -65.45
N THR A 7 32.45 18.47 -65.33
CA THR A 7 32.17 17.18 -64.69
C THR A 7 31.95 17.32 -63.18
N ALA A 8 32.78 18.11 -62.49
CA ALA A 8 32.59 18.38 -61.07
C ALA A 8 31.24 19.06 -60.78
N ALA A 9 30.85 20.07 -61.58
CA ALA A 9 29.56 20.73 -61.45
C ALA A 9 28.39 19.75 -61.70
N GLY A 10 28.50 18.88 -62.70
CA GLY A 10 27.50 17.85 -62.98
C GLY A 10 27.31 16.87 -61.81
N VAL A 11 28.39 16.41 -61.20
CA VAL A 11 28.35 15.52 -60.02
C VAL A 11 27.67 16.20 -58.84
N VAL A 12 28.00 17.47 -58.56
CA VAL A 12 27.38 18.22 -57.47
C VAL A 12 25.87 18.39 -57.68
N VAL A 13 25.43 18.68 -58.91
CA VAL A 13 23.99 18.82 -59.22
C VAL A 13 23.27 17.48 -59.04
N VAL A 14 23.86 16.37 -59.48
CA VAL A 14 23.27 15.04 -59.31
C VAL A 14 23.18 14.65 -57.84
N LEU A 15 24.23 14.89 -57.05
CA LEU A 15 24.23 14.62 -55.61
C LEU A 15 23.23 15.50 -54.86
N ALA A 16 23.14 16.78 -55.21
CA ALA A 16 22.17 17.71 -54.62
C ALA A 16 20.73 17.30 -54.98
N GLY A 17 20.49 16.86 -56.23
CA GLY A 17 19.19 16.35 -56.67
C GLY A 17 18.78 15.07 -55.93
N LEU A 18 19.72 14.13 -55.77
CA LEU A 18 19.51 12.90 -55.00
C LEU A 18 19.22 13.19 -53.52
N ALA A 19 20.02 14.07 -52.90
CA ALA A 19 19.81 14.49 -51.53
C ALA A 19 18.44 15.16 -51.36
N GLY A 20 18.10 16.12 -52.24
CA GLY A 20 16.81 16.81 -52.23
C GLY A 20 15.64 15.85 -52.40
N TRP A 21 15.75 14.85 -53.28
CA TRP A 21 14.73 13.82 -53.48
C TRP A 21 14.56 12.93 -52.25
N LEU A 22 15.65 12.49 -51.62
CA LEU A 22 15.60 11.70 -50.39
C LEU A 22 14.98 12.49 -49.23
N LEU A 23 15.36 13.77 -49.07
CA LEU A 23 14.76 14.66 -48.08
C LEU A 23 13.26 14.87 -48.35
N ALA A 24 12.85 15.12 -49.59
CA ALA A 24 11.44 15.27 -49.95
C ALA A 24 10.63 13.99 -49.70
N LYS A 25 11.24 12.81 -49.92
CA LYS A 25 10.61 11.51 -49.64
C LYS A 25 10.51 11.23 -48.13
N ALA A 26 11.49 11.67 -47.35
CA ALA A 26 11.51 11.54 -45.89
C ALA A 26 10.60 12.57 -45.19
N TRP A 27 10.36 13.72 -45.81
CA TRP A 27 9.52 14.81 -45.29
C TRP A 27 8.15 14.38 -44.76
N PRO A 28 7.32 13.59 -45.49
CA PRO A 28 6.03 13.13 -44.97
C PRO A 28 6.16 12.21 -43.75
N ALA A 29 7.22 11.40 -43.67
CA ALA A 29 7.46 10.54 -42.52
C ALA A 29 7.88 11.37 -41.30
N LEU A 30 8.78 12.34 -41.50
CA LEU A 30 9.22 13.26 -40.45
C LEU A 30 8.06 14.12 -39.93
N ARG A 31 7.19 14.60 -40.83
CA ARG A 31 5.97 15.32 -40.45
C ARG A 31 5.04 14.45 -39.61
N LYS A 32 4.80 13.19 -39.97
CA LYS A 32 4.01 12.25 -39.15
C LYS A 32 4.61 12.04 -37.76
N PHE A 33 5.94 11.96 -37.68
CA PHE A 33 6.64 11.82 -36.41
C PHE A 33 6.50 13.07 -35.53
N ALA A 34 6.50 14.26 -36.13
CA ALA A 34 6.26 15.51 -35.39
C ALA A 34 4.86 15.55 -34.75
N TRP A 35 3.81 15.12 -35.46
CA TRP A 35 2.47 15.01 -34.89
C TRP A 35 2.39 13.98 -33.75
N PHE A 36 3.12 12.87 -33.88
CA PHE A 36 3.20 11.88 -32.81
C PHE A 36 3.88 12.47 -31.56
N VAL A 37 4.99 13.19 -31.73
CA VAL A 37 5.65 13.89 -30.62
C VAL A 37 4.73 14.91 -29.98
N ASP A 38 3.97 15.67 -30.77
CA ASP A 38 2.98 16.66 -30.27
C ASP A 38 1.90 16.00 -29.39
N ASP A 39 1.41 14.82 -29.82
CA ASP A 39 0.44 14.01 -29.08
C ASP A 39 1.05 13.39 -27.79
N MET A 40 2.37 13.11 -27.79
CA MET A 40 3.10 12.66 -26.58
C MET A 40 3.35 13.80 -25.58
N THR A 41 3.60 15.02 -26.05
CA THR A 41 3.83 16.21 -25.21
C THR A 41 2.54 16.79 -24.62
N GLY A 42 1.38 16.47 -25.20
CA GLY A 42 0.08 16.93 -24.74
C GLY A 42 -0.35 18.24 -25.42
N GLU A 43 -1.67 18.49 -25.43
CA GLU A 43 -2.24 19.68 -26.06
C GLU A 43 -2.37 20.83 -25.05
N PRO A 44 -1.85 22.04 -25.36
CA PRO A 44 -2.01 23.20 -24.49
C PRO A 44 -3.49 23.59 -24.36
N ALA A 45 -3.86 24.12 -23.18
CA ALA A 45 -5.23 24.57 -22.92
C ALA A 45 -5.69 25.58 -23.98
N ARG A 46 -6.83 25.31 -24.62
CA ARG A 46 -7.49 26.24 -25.56
C ARG A 46 -8.74 26.80 -24.89
N PRO A 47 -9.22 28.02 -25.25
CA PRO A 47 -10.40 28.60 -24.62
C PRO A 47 -11.59 27.64 -24.68
N GLY A 48 -12.09 27.22 -23.51
CA GLY A 48 -13.21 26.29 -23.38
C GLY A 48 -12.87 24.79 -23.44
N VAL A 49 -11.60 24.40 -23.62
CA VAL A 49 -11.18 22.99 -23.64
C VAL A 49 -10.05 22.76 -22.62
N PRO A 50 -10.25 21.89 -21.61
CA PRO A 50 -9.21 21.58 -20.64
C PRO A 50 -8.02 20.91 -21.33
N ALA A 51 -6.81 21.26 -20.88
CA ALA A 51 -5.58 20.64 -21.38
C ALA A 51 -5.66 19.11 -21.23
N ARG A 52 -5.22 18.39 -22.26
CA ARG A 52 -5.04 16.94 -22.20
C ARG A 52 -3.61 16.66 -21.73
N PRO A 53 -3.42 16.06 -20.54
CA PRO A 53 -2.09 15.82 -20.02
C PRO A 53 -1.34 14.86 -20.93
N GLY A 54 -0.10 15.23 -21.24
CA GLY A 54 0.81 14.44 -22.08
C GLY A 54 1.23 13.13 -21.41
N ILE A 55 1.95 12.29 -22.14
CA ILE A 55 2.46 11.01 -21.61
C ILE A 55 3.46 11.24 -20.47
N SER A 56 4.29 12.28 -20.57
CA SER A 56 5.25 12.65 -19.53
C SER A 56 4.57 13.01 -18.20
N GLU A 57 3.50 13.79 -18.26
CA GLU A 57 2.73 14.19 -17.07
C GLU A 57 1.96 13.02 -16.46
N ARG A 58 1.37 12.15 -17.30
CA ARG A 58 0.73 10.91 -16.84
C ARG A 58 1.74 9.96 -16.21
N LEU A 59 2.92 9.83 -16.80
CA LEU A 59 4.00 8.99 -16.28
C LEU A 59 4.52 9.52 -14.95
N ALA A 60 4.70 10.84 -14.82
CA ALA A 60 5.08 11.47 -13.56
C ALA A 60 4.03 11.26 -12.46
N ALA A 61 2.73 11.37 -12.79
CA ALA A 61 1.65 11.09 -11.85
C ALA A 61 1.63 9.60 -11.42
N LEU A 62 1.84 8.68 -12.36
CA LEU A 62 1.96 7.25 -12.08
C LEU A 62 3.17 6.94 -11.20
N GLU A 63 4.33 7.54 -11.49
CA GLU A 63 5.55 7.35 -10.71
C GLU A 63 5.34 7.84 -9.26
N LYS A 64 4.70 8.99 -9.08
CA LYS A 64 4.36 9.52 -7.76
C LYS A 64 3.43 8.57 -7.00
N SER A 65 2.35 8.11 -7.64
CA SER A 65 1.41 7.16 -7.03
C SER A 65 2.09 5.83 -6.66
N ASN A 66 3.00 5.34 -7.50
CA ASN A 66 3.74 4.11 -7.24
C ASN A 66 4.72 4.27 -6.07
N LYS A 67 5.38 5.42 -5.96
CA LYS A 67 6.22 5.76 -4.80
C LYS A 67 5.41 5.79 -3.51
N GLU A 68 4.27 6.47 -3.50
CA GLU A 68 3.36 6.52 -2.35
C GLU A 68 2.87 5.12 -1.96
N LEU A 69 2.49 4.29 -2.93
CA LEU A 69 2.07 2.91 -2.69
C LEU A 69 3.20 2.06 -2.08
N THR A 70 4.43 2.23 -2.57
CA THR A 70 5.61 1.53 -2.04
C THR A 70 5.87 1.93 -0.59
N THR A 71 5.78 3.22 -0.26
CA THR A 71 5.91 3.71 1.12
C THR A 71 4.81 3.15 2.02
N HIS A 72 3.55 3.14 1.57
CA HIS A 72 2.46 2.52 2.33
C HIS A 72 2.66 1.02 2.51
N MET A 73 3.12 0.28 1.49
CA MET A 73 3.42 -1.14 1.61
C MET A 73 4.56 -1.41 2.59
N GLN A 74 5.60 -0.57 2.61
CA GLN A 74 6.68 -0.65 3.58
C GLN A 74 6.18 -0.39 5.00
N SER A 75 5.31 0.61 5.19
CA SER A 75 4.65 0.88 6.47
C SER A 75 3.79 -0.31 6.89
N VAL A 76 2.91 -0.84 6.03
CA VAL A 76 2.09 -2.01 6.37
C VAL A 76 2.97 -3.21 6.69
N ARG A 77 4.05 -3.44 5.94
CA ARG A 77 5.03 -4.48 6.26
C ARG A 77 5.64 -4.26 7.64
N HIS A 78 6.01 -3.04 7.99
CA HIS A 78 6.54 -2.68 9.31
C HIS A 78 5.49 -2.80 10.44
N HIS A 79 4.20 -2.65 10.14
CA HIS A 79 3.16 -2.93 11.12
C HIS A 79 2.85 -4.43 11.25
N VAL A 80 3.14 -5.22 10.21
CA VAL A 80 2.95 -6.67 10.20
C VAL A 80 4.17 -7.40 10.76
N GLN A 81 5.37 -6.88 10.52
CA GLN A 81 6.65 -7.29 11.11
C GLN A 81 6.93 -6.33 12.27
N ASN A 82 6.67 -6.76 13.50
CA ASN A 82 7.00 -5.95 14.66
C ASN A 82 8.53 -5.68 14.72
N ASP A 83 8.92 -4.67 15.49
CA ASP A 83 10.31 -4.19 15.67
C ASP A 83 11.31 -5.25 16.19
N HIS A 84 10.87 -6.50 16.38
CA HIS A 84 11.60 -7.57 17.03
C HIS A 84 11.79 -8.82 16.16
N GLU A 85 11.84 -8.66 14.83
CA GLU A 85 11.99 -9.77 13.85
C GLU A 85 10.83 -10.80 13.86
N THR A 86 9.82 -10.60 14.71
CA THR A 86 8.58 -11.39 14.77
C THR A 86 7.47 -10.71 14.00
N ASN A 87 6.48 -11.48 13.56
CA ASN A 87 5.29 -10.93 12.91
C ASN A 87 4.06 -11.05 13.81
N LEU A 88 2.99 -10.31 13.51
CA LEU A 88 1.74 -10.33 14.31
C LEU A 88 1.18 -11.73 14.57
N ARG A 89 1.42 -12.69 13.67
CA ARG A 89 1.02 -14.09 13.87
C ARG A 89 1.80 -14.74 15.00
N ASP A 90 3.10 -14.50 15.07
CA ASP A 90 3.97 -15.06 16.11
C ASP A 90 3.58 -14.49 17.48
N ASP A 91 3.18 -13.22 17.53
CA ASP A 91 2.65 -12.60 18.74
C ASP A 91 1.31 -13.21 19.16
N VAL A 92 0.39 -13.45 18.21
CA VAL A 92 -0.89 -14.12 18.45
C VAL A 92 -0.68 -15.56 18.94
N ASP A 93 0.24 -16.30 18.31
CA ASP A 93 0.59 -17.66 18.71
C ASP A 93 1.21 -17.65 20.12
N GLY A 94 2.11 -16.71 20.42
CA GLY A 94 2.68 -16.57 21.77
C GLY A 94 1.66 -16.15 22.84
N ILE A 95 0.67 -15.31 22.49
CA ILE A 95 -0.46 -14.99 23.40
C ILE A 95 -1.29 -16.24 23.67
N ARG A 96 -1.58 -17.02 22.62
CA ARG A 96 -2.33 -18.27 22.73
C ARG A 96 -1.60 -19.26 23.63
N ASP A 97 -0.31 -19.49 23.42
CA ASP A 97 0.49 -20.42 24.22
C ASP A 97 0.50 -20.01 25.69
N ARG A 98 0.69 -18.71 25.98
CA ARG A 98 0.60 -18.17 27.34
C ARG A 98 -0.80 -18.33 27.95
N LEU A 99 -1.86 -18.22 27.15
CA LEU A 99 -3.22 -18.40 27.62
C LEU A 99 -3.49 -19.87 27.96
N GLU A 100 -3.05 -20.80 27.11
CA GLU A 100 -3.15 -22.24 27.35
C GLU A 100 -2.41 -22.61 28.65
N GLU A 101 -1.18 -22.11 28.83
CA GLU A 101 -0.41 -22.29 30.07
C GLU A 101 -1.17 -21.74 31.30
N HIS A 102 -1.77 -20.55 31.19
CA HIS A 102 -2.49 -19.94 32.31
C HIS A 102 -3.77 -20.70 32.65
N VAL A 103 -4.47 -21.23 31.65
CA VAL A 103 -5.65 -22.08 31.82
C VAL A 103 -5.27 -23.38 32.51
N GLU A 104 -4.20 -24.04 32.07
CA GLU A 104 -3.69 -25.25 32.71
C GLU A 104 -3.24 -25.00 34.15
N ALA A 105 -2.52 -23.91 34.41
CA ALA A 105 -2.08 -23.52 35.74
C ALA A 105 -3.25 -23.18 36.68
N SER A 106 -4.37 -22.69 36.14
CA SER A 106 -5.57 -22.34 36.92
C SER A 106 -6.50 -23.53 37.16
N ALA A 107 -6.38 -24.62 36.38
CA ALA A 107 -7.25 -25.79 36.48
C ALA A 107 -7.33 -26.40 37.90
N PRO A 108 -6.22 -26.60 38.64
CA PRO A 108 -6.28 -27.15 40.00
C PRO A 108 -7.02 -26.23 40.98
N GLN A 109 -6.95 -24.92 40.78
CA GLN A 109 -7.63 -23.95 41.64
C GLN A 109 -9.15 -24.02 41.42
N LEU A 110 -9.58 -24.21 40.17
CA LEU A 110 -10.99 -24.42 39.82
C LEU A 110 -11.53 -25.73 40.40
N GLU A 111 -10.75 -26.81 40.38
CA GLU A 111 -11.12 -28.08 41.01
C GLU A 111 -11.24 -27.97 42.54
N MET A 112 -10.31 -27.25 43.17
CA MET A 112 -10.36 -26.96 44.61
C MET A 112 -11.61 -26.17 44.97
N LEU A 113 -11.94 -25.11 44.22
CA LEU A 113 -13.15 -24.32 44.44
C LEU A 113 -14.43 -25.14 44.23
N ALA A 114 -14.48 -25.98 43.19
CA ALA A 114 -15.60 -26.88 42.94
C ALA A 114 -15.80 -27.87 44.10
N THR A 115 -14.70 -28.36 44.67
CA THR A 115 -14.71 -29.24 45.85
C THR A 115 -15.26 -28.52 47.08
N LEU A 116 -14.74 -27.32 47.38
CA LEU A 116 -15.20 -26.50 48.51
C LEU A 116 -16.69 -26.14 48.39
N TYR A 117 -17.17 -25.79 47.19
CA TYR A 117 -18.58 -25.51 46.94
C TYR A 117 -19.46 -26.74 47.23
N LYS A 118 -19.03 -27.93 46.79
CA LYS A 118 -19.74 -29.19 47.04
C LYS A 118 -19.78 -29.53 48.53
N GLU A 119 -18.67 -29.38 49.24
CA GLU A 119 -18.61 -29.59 50.69
C GLU A 119 -19.50 -28.62 51.47
N TRP A 120 -19.48 -27.34 51.09
CA TRP A 120 -20.35 -26.33 51.68
C TRP A 120 -21.83 -26.65 51.45
N GLY A 121 -22.22 -27.06 50.24
CA GLY A 121 -23.58 -27.49 49.92
C GLY A 121 -24.04 -28.74 50.68
N GLN A 122 -23.13 -29.69 50.96
CA GLN A 122 -23.44 -30.87 51.77
C GLN A 122 -23.45 -30.59 53.29
N GLY A 123 -22.69 -29.60 53.76
CA GLY A 123 -22.64 -29.17 55.16
C GLY A 123 -23.77 -28.20 55.57
N ALA A 124 -24.27 -27.39 54.63
CA ALA A 124 -25.31 -26.40 54.86
C ALA A 124 -26.67 -27.01 55.28
N GLY A 125 -26.90 -28.30 54.99
CA GLY A 125 -28.09 -29.03 55.40
C GLY A 125 -28.18 -29.35 56.90
N LYS A 126 -27.15 -29.08 57.72
CA LYS A 126 -27.15 -29.47 59.14
C LYS A 126 -27.22 -28.34 60.17
N LYS A 127 -26.89 -27.08 59.86
CA LYS A 127 -26.95 -25.97 60.84
C LYS A 127 -27.14 -24.59 60.20
N SER A 128 -28.26 -24.33 59.54
CA SER A 128 -28.67 -22.95 59.24
C SER A 128 -29.32 -22.36 60.50
N ARG A 129 -28.52 -21.73 61.36
CA ARG A 129 -29.06 -20.83 62.39
C ARG A 129 -29.57 -19.59 61.64
N PRO A 130 -30.85 -19.17 61.78
CA PRO A 130 -31.36 -18.01 61.07
C PRO A 130 -30.54 -16.78 61.46
N LEU A 131 -29.99 -16.10 60.45
CA LEU A 131 -29.38 -14.78 60.63
C LEU A 131 -30.52 -13.81 60.95
N ASP A 132 -30.63 -13.46 62.23
CA ASP A 132 -31.49 -12.38 62.72
C ASP A 132 -30.97 -11.06 62.14
N PRO A 133 -31.72 -10.39 61.24
CA PRO A 133 -31.30 -9.11 60.71
C PRO A 133 -31.53 -8.06 61.79
N LYS A 134 -30.51 -7.82 62.63
CA LYS A 134 -30.47 -6.62 63.47
C LYS A 134 -30.47 -5.42 62.54
N THR A 135 -31.56 -4.66 62.59
CA THR A 135 -31.70 -3.34 61.98
C THR A 135 -30.56 -2.42 62.45
N PRO A 136 -29.91 -1.66 61.55
CA PRO A 136 -28.95 -0.65 61.96
C PRO A 136 -29.69 0.53 62.59
N ASN A 137 -29.17 0.99 63.73
CA ASN A 137 -29.67 2.10 64.53
C ASN A 137 -30.03 3.34 63.71
N GLU A 138 -31.29 3.78 63.83
CA GLU A 138 -31.70 5.17 63.70
C GLU A 138 -31.28 5.93 64.97
N GLU A 139 -30.01 6.28 65.11
CA GLU A 139 -29.58 7.32 66.06
C GLU A 139 -28.41 8.09 65.46
N GLU A 140 -28.70 9.18 64.75
CA GLU A 140 -27.93 10.41 64.97
C GLU A 140 -28.80 11.63 64.69
N LYS A 141 -28.82 12.50 65.69
CA LYS A 141 -29.54 13.77 65.79
C LYS A 141 -28.83 14.87 65.01
#